data_AF-A0A6J6N4E8-F1
#
_entry.id   AF-A0A6J6N4E8-F1
#
_cell.length_a   1.000
_cell.length_b   1.000
_cell.length_c   1.000
_cell.angle_alpha   90.00
_cell.angle_beta   90.00
_cell.angle_gamma   90.00
#
_symmetry.space_group_name_H-M   'P 1'
#
loop_
_entity.id
_entity.type
_entity.pdbx_description
1 polymer ?
#
loop_
_entity_poly.entity_id
_entity_poly.type
_entity_poly.pdbx_seq_one_letter_code
_entity_poly.pdbx_strand_id
1 'polypeptide(L)'
;MTLFDDGLSPQRASAPLAVRMRPRTIDEVIGQGGVLQAGSPLRTMLEGSDHCVSVILWGPPGTGKTTLASLVSLASGRTFTQLSAVTAGVKDVREVIDTARDQLAMHGRGTVLFIDEVHRFSKSQQDALLPAVENGWVTLVAATTENPSFSVIAPLLSRSVVITLQPLTEPDLEVLIRRAVSDPRGLGDRVTISDEAVVALARMSIGDARRALTALEAASAPLLPGGGGVLELENIEQAVQHVALRYDKDGDQHYDVISAFIKSVRGSDVDAALHYLARMLEAGEDPRFVARRLMILASEDIGMADSSVLQTAVAAATAVALVGMPEAQIILAHATIHAALAPKSNAVVLGIGAATGDVQRGVVGSVPPWLRDAHYPGAAALGHGQTYIYPHDLPGGVAEQQYLPDILLESHYYRPTTHGAEAHWAQVAARLEQARRGEPAG
;
A
#
# COMPACT_ATOMS: atom_id res chain seq x y z
N MET A 1 3.51 -14.06 38.45
CA MET A 1 2.44 -13.42 37.66
C MET A 1 3.13 -12.52 36.65
N THR A 2 3.46 -13.07 35.48
CA THR A 2 4.33 -12.44 34.47
C THR A 2 3.48 -11.68 33.46
N LEU A 3 3.87 -10.44 33.18
CA LEU A 3 3.17 -9.39 32.43
C LEU A 3 3.07 -9.59 30.89
N PHE A 4 3.27 -10.81 30.37
CA PHE A 4 3.42 -11.05 28.92
C PHE A 4 2.66 -12.27 28.37
N ASP A 5 1.64 -12.77 29.08
CA ASP A 5 0.92 -13.99 28.68
C ASP A 5 -0.50 -13.70 28.15
N ASP A 6 -0.62 -12.88 27.11
CA ASP A 6 -1.93 -12.47 26.54
C ASP A 6 -2.02 -12.66 25.00
N GLY A 7 -1.36 -13.70 24.47
CA GLY A 7 -1.47 -14.05 23.04
C GLY A 7 -2.65 -14.98 22.70
N LEU A 8 -3.16 -15.72 23.68
CA LEU A 8 -4.20 -16.74 23.51
C LEU A 8 -5.14 -16.75 24.72
N SER A 9 -5.71 -15.60 25.07
CA SER A 9 -6.80 -15.57 26.05
C SER A 9 -7.97 -16.43 25.49
N PRO A 10 -8.63 -17.28 26.30
CA PRO A 10 -9.79 -18.05 25.85
C PRO A 10 -10.81 -17.08 25.25
N GLN A 11 -11.23 -17.35 24.00
CA GLN A 11 -12.15 -16.50 23.22
C GLN A 11 -13.38 -16.19 24.09
N ARG A 12 -13.40 -14.99 24.68
CA ARG A 12 -14.51 -14.55 25.52
C ARG A 12 -15.75 -14.45 24.64
N ALA A 13 -16.91 -14.87 25.15
CA ALA A 13 -18.18 -14.78 24.43
C ALA A 13 -18.50 -13.35 23.94
N SER A 14 -17.91 -12.34 24.59
CA SER A 14 -18.01 -10.90 24.28
C SER A 14 -16.99 -10.38 23.25
N ALA A 15 -16.12 -11.22 22.68
CA ALA A 15 -15.17 -10.80 21.65
C ALA A 15 -15.89 -10.53 20.32
N PRO A 16 -15.40 -9.59 19.48
CA PRO A 16 -15.99 -9.32 18.18
C PRO A 16 -16.09 -10.57 17.30
N LEU A 17 -17.10 -10.64 16.44
CA LEU A 17 -17.35 -11.79 15.56
C LEU A 17 -16.12 -12.15 14.72
N ALA A 18 -15.42 -11.15 14.19
CA ALA A 18 -14.19 -11.34 13.41
C ALA A 18 -13.06 -12.04 14.20
N VAL A 19 -13.02 -11.90 15.54
CA VAL A 19 -12.05 -12.59 16.40
C VAL A 19 -12.51 -14.00 16.73
N ARG A 20 -13.82 -14.20 16.98
CA ARG A 20 -14.39 -15.51 17.30
C ARG A 20 -14.35 -16.47 16.10
N MET A 21 -14.57 -15.93 14.90
CA MET A 21 -14.56 -16.68 13.63
C MET A 21 -13.16 -16.88 13.04
N ARG A 22 -12.09 -16.54 13.76
CA ARG A 22 -10.73 -16.85 13.28
C ARG A 22 -10.58 -18.36 13.05
N PRO A 23 -10.13 -18.78 11.85
CA PRO A 23 -9.75 -20.16 11.56
C PRO A 23 -8.88 -20.78 12.65
N ARG A 24 -9.17 -22.03 13.01
CA ARG A 24 -8.35 -22.83 13.95
C ARG A 24 -7.46 -23.85 13.27
N THR A 25 -7.81 -24.22 12.04
CA THR A 25 -7.05 -25.13 11.19
C THR A 25 -6.87 -24.50 9.81
N ILE A 26 -5.97 -25.06 9.02
CA ILE A 26 -5.76 -24.65 7.64
C ILE A 26 -7.00 -24.87 6.76
N ASP A 27 -7.78 -25.91 7.03
CA ASP A 27 -9.00 -26.24 6.25
C ASP A 27 -10.13 -25.22 6.48
N GLU A 28 -10.05 -24.44 7.56
CA GLU A 28 -10.97 -23.34 7.81
C GLU A 28 -10.60 -22.06 7.02
N VAL A 29 -9.42 -21.97 6.40
CA VAL A 29 -8.99 -20.79 5.64
C VAL A 29 -9.67 -20.74 4.26
N ILE A 30 -10.15 -19.57 3.86
CA ILE A 30 -10.89 -19.34 2.60
C ILE A 30 -10.08 -18.43 1.65
N GLY A 31 -10.22 -18.62 0.34
CA GLY A 31 -9.71 -17.75 -0.74
C GLY A 31 -8.20 -17.79 -1.05
N GLN A 32 -7.36 -18.29 -0.14
CA GLN A 32 -5.89 -18.32 -0.32
C GLN A 32 -5.36 -19.59 -1.00
N GLY A 33 -6.17 -20.26 -1.83
CA GLY A 33 -5.83 -21.56 -2.43
C GLY A 33 -4.52 -21.57 -3.24
N GLY A 34 -4.18 -20.46 -3.91
CA GLY A 34 -2.94 -20.34 -4.68
C GLY A 34 -1.67 -20.37 -3.82
N VAL A 35 -1.69 -19.79 -2.62
CA VAL A 35 -0.54 -19.78 -1.69
C VAL A 35 -0.56 -20.94 -0.70
N LEU A 36 -1.67 -21.68 -0.62
CA LEU A 36 -1.85 -22.84 0.26
C LEU A 36 -1.80 -24.19 -0.48
N GLN A 37 -1.27 -24.22 -1.71
CA GLN A 37 -1.05 -25.46 -2.45
C GLN A 37 -0.09 -26.40 -1.70
N ALA A 38 -0.27 -27.71 -1.88
CA ALA A 38 0.61 -28.72 -1.29
C ALA A 38 2.08 -28.44 -1.66
N GLY A 39 2.95 -28.39 -0.65
CA GLY A 39 4.38 -28.08 -0.82
C GLY A 39 4.73 -26.59 -0.95
N SER A 40 3.76 -25.67 -0.89
CA SER A 40 4.08 -24.24 -0.81
C SER A 40 4.75 -23.90 0.54
N PRO A 41 5.60 -22.86 0.63
CA PRO A 41 6.26 -22.49 1.88
C PRO A 41 5.28 -22.26 3.03
N LEU A 42 4.19 -21.54 2.78
CA LEU A 42 3.15 -21.27 3.77
C LEU A 42 2.40 -22.55 4.18
N ARG A 43 2.09 -23.43 3.22
CA ARG A 43 1.41 -24.71 3.50
C ARG A 43 2.28 -25.60 4.38
N THR A 44 3.57 -25.73 4.05
CA THR A 44 4.53 -26.54 4.82
C THR A 44 4.75 -26.01 6.24
N MET A 45 4.69 -24.69 6.44
CA MET A 45 4.72 -24.10 7.80
C MET A 45 3.43 -24.40 8.58
N LEU A 46 2.28 -24.34 7.91
CA LEU A 46 0.97 -24.65 8.50
C LEU A 46 0.73 -26.15 8.74
N GLU A 47 1.53 -27.02 8.14
CA GLU A 47 1.54 -28.47 8.39
C GLU A 47 2.51 -28.87 9.53
N GLY A 48 3.19 -27.90 10.15
CA GLY A 48 4.02 -28.14 11.33
C GLY A 48 5.44 -28.58 11.04
N SER A 49 6.00 -28.25 9.86
CA SER A 49 7.40 -28.56 9.56
C SER A 49 8.39 -27.86 10.51
N ASP A 50 9.44 -28.59 10.90
CA ASP A 50 10.51 -28.03 11.73
C ASP A 50 11.37 -27.00 10.99
N HIS A 51 11.37 -27.03 9.65
CA HIS A 51 12.16 -26.13 8.80
C HIS A 51 11.33 -24.90 8.41
N CYS A 52 11.16 -23.97 9.35
CA CYS A 52 10.43 -22.75 9.09
C CYS A 52 11.37 -21.63 8.60
N VAL A 53 11.10 -21.15 7.39
CA VAL A 53 11.68 -19.92 6.85
C VAL A 53 10.92 -18.71 7.40
N SER A 54 11.59 -17.56 7.50
CA SER A 54 10.90 -16.30 7.79
C SER A 54 10.03 -15.91 6.60
N VAL A 55 8.85 -15.34 6.87
CA VAL A 55 7.84 -15.01 5.86
C VAL A 55 7.40 -13.56 6.01
N ILE A 56 7.22 -12.89 4.86
CA ILE A 56 6.57 -11.59 4.77
C ILE A 56 5.26 -11.78 4.01
N LEU A 57 4.14 -11.66 4.73
CA LEU A 57 2.78 -11.69 4.20
C LEU A 57 2.42 -10.30 3.67
N TRP A 58 2.30 -10.17 2.35
CA TRP A 58 1.92 -8.92 1.70
C TRP A 58 0.52 -9.06 1.12
N GLY A 59 -0.39 -8.17 1.50
CA GLY A 59 -1.71 -8.13 0.90
C GLY A 59 -2.64 -7.12 1.55
N PRO A 60 -3.81 -6.85 0.93
CA PRO A 60 -4.79 -5.91 1.45
C PRO A 60 -5.31 -6.28 2.84
N PRO A 61 -5.99 -5.35 3.55
CA PRO A 61 -6.66 -5.67 4.81
C PRO A 61 -7.67 -6.81 4.64
N GLY A 62 -7.99 -7.49 5.73
CA GLY A 62 -8.99 -8.57 5.71
C GLY A 62 -8.59 -9.89 5.05
N THR A 63 -7.42 -9.98 4.39
CA THR A 63 -6.96 -11.20 3.69
C THR A 63 -6.47 -12.34 4.60
N GLY A 64 -6.46 -12.15 5.92
CA GLY A 64 -6.12 -13.20 6.88
C GLY A 64 -4.66 -13.24 7.34
N LYS A 65 -3.85 -12.20 7.11
CA LYS A 65 -2.42 -12.12 7.52
C LYS A 65 -2.16 -12.56 8.98
N THR A 66 -2.82 -11.90 9.93
CA THR A 66 -2.71 -12.20 11.38
C THR A 66 -3.18 -13.62 11.71
N THR A 67 -4.24 -14.09 11.05
CA THR A 67 -4.77 -15.44 11.23
C THR A 67 -3.77 -16.48 10.77
N LEU A 68 -3.20 -16.33 9.57
CA LEU A 68 -2.20 -17.25 9.02
C LEU A 68 -0.97 -17.34 9.94
N ALA A 69 -0.48 -16.20 10.47
CA ALA A 69 0.61 -16.19 11.44
C ALA A 69 0.29 -16.99 12.72
N SER A 70 -0.93 -16.83 13.26
CA SER A 70 -1.36 -17.56 14.44
C SER A 70 -1.47 -19.07 14.19
N LEU A 71 -1.95 -19.48 13.01
CA LEU A 71 -2.06 -20.89 12.62
C LEU A 71 -0.69 -21.56 12.48
N VAL A 72 0.31 -20.85 11.96
CA VAL A 72 1.71 -21.35 11.88
C VAL A 72 2.24 -21.70 13.27
N SER A 73 1.96 -20.87 14.28
CA SER A 73 2.39 -21.15 15.65
C SER A 73 1.67 -22.35 16.26
N LEU A 74 0.36 -22.46 16.02
CA LEU A 74 -0.45 -23.58 16.51
C LEU A 74 0.00 -24.91 15.90
N ALA A 75 0.26 -24.93 14.58
CA ALA A 75 0.69 -26.13 13.88
C ALA A 75 2.07 -26.62 14.30
N SER A 76 3.00 -25.69 14.59
CA SER A 76 4.39 -26.03 14.97
C SER A 76 4.60 -26.22 16.47
N GLY A 77 3.59 -25.99 17.31
CA GLY A 77 3.71 -26.05 18.78
C GLY A 77 4.63 -24.99 19.41
N ARG A 78 5.11 -24.02 18.61
CA ARG A 78 6.00 -22.94 19.00
C ARG A 78 5.28 -21.87 19.83
N THR A 79 6.05 -21.10 20.60
CA THR A 79 5.52 -19.94 21.31
C THR A 79 5.12 -18.86 20.29
N PHE A 80 3.92 -18.31 20.39
CA PHE A 80 3.49 -17.17 19.57
C PHE A 80 3.76 -15.86 20.33
N THR A 81 4.53 -14.96 19.74
CA THR A 81 4.74 -13.62 20.29
C THR A 81 4.39 -12.59 19.23
N GLN A 82 3.44 -11.71 19.56
CA GLN A 82 3.03 -10.62 18.69
C GLN A 82 3.65 -9.31 19.16
N LEU A 83 4.14 -8.53 18.21
CA LEU A 83 4.70 -7.21 18.44
C LEU A 83 4.05 -6.20 17.49
N SER A 84 3.55 -5.10 18.06
CA SER A 84 2.87 -4.03 17.31
C SER A 84 3.89 -3.06 16.73
N ALA A 85 3.94 -2.93 15.39
CA ALA A 85 4.88 -2.03 14.74
C ALA A 85 4.64 -0.54 15.02
N VAL A 86 3.44 -0.19 15.52
CA VAL A 86 3.05 1.20 15.83
C VAL A 86 3.61 1.67 17.17
N THR A 87 3.69 0.78 18.15
CA THR A 87 3.98 1.15 19.55
C THR A 87 5.33 0.66 20.04
N ALA A 88 5.89 -0.38 19.43
CA ALA A 88 7.12 -0.99 19.91
C ALA A 88 8.36 -0.25 19.43
N GLY A 89 9.29 0.06 20.34
CA GLY A 89 10.62 0.59 20.04
C GLY A 89 11.67 -0.49 19.82
N VAL A 90 12.92 -0.07 19.56
CA VAL A 90 14.07 -1.00 19.39
C VAL A 90 14.33 -1.84 20.64
N LYS A 91 14.05 -1.29 21.84
CA LYS A 91 14.22 -2.00 23.10
C LYS A 91 13.25 -3.17 23.22
N ASP A 92 11.98 -2.96 22.90
CA ASP A 92 10.95 -4.01 22.97
C ASP A 92 11.25 -5.16 22.00
N VAL A 93 11.75 -4.83 20.79
CA VAL A 93 12.21 -5.83 19.82
C VAL A 93 13.33 -6.70 20.40
N ARG A 94 14.33 -6.07 21.04
CA ARG A 94 15.45 -6.81 21.66
C ARG A 94 15.01 -7.69 22.82
N GLU A 95 14.12 -7.20 23.68
CA GLU A 95 13.60 -7.98 24.81
C GLU A 95 12.85 -9.24 24.36
N VAL A 96 12.04 -9.12 23.30
CA VAL A 96 11.37 -10.28 22.69
C VAL A 96 12.36 -11.27 22.10
N ILE A 97 13.40 -10.78 21.42
CA ILE A 97 14.46 -11.63 20.84
C ILE A 97 15.24 -12.35 21.94
N ASP A 98 15.64 -11.66 23.00
CA ASP A 98 16.38 -12.25 24.11
C ASP A 98 15.53 -13.33 24.80
N THR A 99 14.24 -13.05 25.02
CA THR A 99 13.29 -14.03 25.57
C THR A 99 13.16 -15.27 24.68
N ALA A 100 13.05 -15.07 23.36
CA ALA A 100 12.95 -16.18 22.40
C ALA A 100 14.22 -17.03 22.37
N ARG A 101 15.40 -16.39 22.40
CA ARG A 101 16.69 -17.09 22.48
C ARG A 101 16.80 -17.94 23.74
N ASP A 102 16.41 -17.39 24.88
CA ASP A 102 16.51 -18.08 26.17
C ASP A 102 15.51 -19.26 26.24
N GLN A 103 14.29 -19.09 25.70
CA GLN A 103 13.31 -20.18 25.58
C GLN A 103 13.80 -21.33 24.70
N LEU A 104 14.43 -21.00 23.56
CA LEU A 104 15.01 -21.99 22.67
C LEU A 104 16.16 -22.74 23.36
N ALA A 105 17.04 -22.04 24.08
CA ALA A 105 18.18 -22.63 24.76
C ALA A 105 17.80 -23.51 25.97
N MET A 106 16.82 -23.07 26.77
CA MET A 106 16.44 -23.78 28.01
C MET A 106 15.42 -24.90 27.79
N HIS A 107 14.52 -24.74 26.82
CA HIS A 107 13.36 -25.62 26.66
C HIS A 107 13.29 -26.28 25.28
N GLY A 108 14.20 -25.94 24.35
CA GLY A 108 14.16 -26.44 22.97
C GLY A 108 12.93 -25.97 22.18
N ARG A 109 12.20 -24.98 22.69
CA ARG A 109 10.95 -24.50 22.11
C ARG A 109 11.19 -23.21 21.33
N GLY A 110 11.01 -23.25 20.01
CA GLY A 110 11.14 -22.08 19.16
C GLY A 110 9.99 -21.08 19.30
N THR A 111 10.20 -19.87 18.79
CA THR A 111 9.23 -18.76 18.85
C THR A 111 8.86 -18.28 17.45
N VAL A 112 7.57 -18.12 17.20
CA VAL A 112 7.02 -17.41 16.03
C VAL A 112 6.81 -15.95 16.44
N LEU A 113 7.62 -15.06 15.87
CA LEU A 113 7.51 -13.62 16.08
C LEU A 113 6.63 -13.01 14.99
N PHE A 114 5.42 -12.59 15.34
CA PHE A 114 4.52 -11.90 14.44
C PHE A 114 4.66 -10.38 14.58
N ILE A 115 4.91 -9.70 13.45
CA ILE A 115 4.95 -8.24 13.37
C ILE A 115 3.88 -7.78 12.38
N ASP A 116 2.87 -7.10 12.89
CA ASP A 116 1.82 -6.51 12.05
C ASP A 116 2.25 -5.12 11.56
N GLU A 117 1.90 -4.78 10.32
CA GLU A 117 2.27 -3.54 9.63
C GLU A 117 3.77 -3.21 9.73
N VAL A 118 4.63 -4.17 9.36
CA VAL A 118 6.10 -4.03 9.43
C VAL A 118 6.65 -2.79 8.68
N HIS A 119 5.90 -2.25 7.72
CA HIS A 119 6.24 -0.99 7.04
C HIS A 119 6.29 0.22 7.99
N ARG A 120 5.68 0.14 9.18
CA ARG A 120 5.74 1.18 10.22
C ARG A 120 7.02 1.15 11.03
N PHE A 121 7.79 0.06 10.98
CA PHE A 121 9.09 0.00 11.61
C PHE A 121 10.11 0.88 10.87
N SER A 122 10.80 1.71 11.65
CA SER A 122 12.04 2.37 11.24
C SER A 122 13.11 1.35 10.82
N LYS A 123 14.07 1.81 10.02
CA LYS A 123 15.23 1.01 9.60
C LYS A 123 15.96 0.36 10.79
N SER A 124 16.15 1.10 11.88
CA SER A 124 16.80 0.60 13.09
C SER A 124 16.03 -0.50 13.81
N GLN A 125 14.70 -0.48 13.79
CA GLN A 125 13.88 -1.57 14.36
C GLN A 125 13.98 -2.82 13.49
N GLN A 126 14.00 -2.65 12.17
CA GLN A 126 14.18 -3.75 11.22
C GLN A 126 15.58 -4.38 11.34
N ASP A 127 16.64 -3.57 11.41
CA ASP A 127 18.01 -4.05 11.60
C ASP A 127 18.16 -4.85 12.91
N ALA A 128 17.42 -4.49 13.97
CA ALA A 128 17.44 -5.20 15.23
C ALA A 128 16.89 -6.64 15.15
N LEU A 129 16.10 -6.97 14.11
CA LEU A 129 15.56 -8.32 13.89
C LEU A 129 16.56 -9.25 13.21
N LEU A 130 17.58 -8.72 12.52
CA LEU A 130 18.49 -9.51 11.69
C LEU A 130 19.20 -10.64 12.45
N PRO A 131 19.80 -10.41 13.64
CA PRO A 131 20.46 -11.48 14.37
C PRO A 131 19.50 -12.62 14.74
N ALA A 132 18.25 -12.29 15.07
CA ALA A 132 17.26 -13.28 15.47
C ALA A 132 16.80 -14.16 14.30
N VAL A 133 16.66 -13.57 13.11
CA VAL A 133 16.32 -14.28 11.88
C VAL A 133 17.49 -15.14 11.39
N GLU A 134 18.72 -14.60 11.41
CA GLU A 134 19.93 -15.30 10.94
C GLU A 134 20.28 -16.52 11.79
N ASN A 135 20.15 -16.40 13.11
CA ASN A 135 20.50 -17.48 14.03
C ASN A 135 19.31 -18.41 14.33
N GLY A 136 18.15 -18.18 13.69
CA GLY A 136 16.95 -18.99 13.91
C GLY A 136 16.38 -18.91 15.32
N TRP A 137 16.67 -17.84 16.08
CA TRP A 137 16.08 -17.63 17.40
C TRP A 137 14.57 -17.38 17.32
N VAL A 138 14.13 -16.78 16.21
CA VAL A 138 12.72 -16.61 15.88
C VAL A 138 12.43 -17.04 14.45
N THR A 139 11.25 -17.61 14.23
CA THR A 139 10.62 -17.64 12.91
C THR A 139 9.84 -16.34 12.75
N LEU A 140 10.32 -15.42 11.91
CA LEU A 140 9.64 -14.16 11.68
C LEU A 140 8.46 -14.35 10.74
N VAL A 141 7.28 -13.88 11.14
CA VAL A 141 6.12 -13.70 10.27
C VAL A 141 5.75 -12.22 10.29
N ALA A 142 6.15 -11.48 9.27
CA ALA A 142 5.83 -10.06 9.15
C ALA A 142 4.64 -9.86 8.22
N ALA A 143 3.76 -8.90 8.52
CA ALA A 143 2.62 -8.55 7.69
C ALA A 143 2.72 -7.09 7.23
N THR A 144 2.33 -6.82 5.99
CA THR A 144 2.27 -5.45 5.45
C THR A 144 1.18 -5.32 4.39
N THR A 145 0.53 -4.16 4.35
CA THR A 145 -0.34 -3.72 3.26
C THR A 145 0.44 -3.02 2.13
N GLU A 146 1.59 -2.43 2.44
CA GLU A 146 2.47 -1.78 1.46
C GLU A 146 3.43 -2.78 0.79
N ASN A 147 3.89 -2.44 -0.42
CA ASN A 147 4.83 -3.28 -1.17
C ASN A 147 6.15 -3.45 -0.38
N PRO A 148 6.52 -4.70 -0.01
CA PRO A 148 7.64 -4.97 0.88
C PRO A 148 9.00 -4.55 0.30
N SER A 149 9.12 -4.44 -1.02
CA SER A 149 10.37 -4.00 -1.68
C SER A 149 10.76 -2.56 -1.35
N PHE A 150 9.79 -1.74 -0.93
CA PHE A 150 10.01 -0.35 -0.53
C PHE A 150 9.98 -0.14 0.98
N SER A 151 9.19 -0.95 1.70
CA SER A 151 8.96 -0.76 3.12
C SER A 151 9.79 -1.66 4.04
N VAL A 152 10.40 -2.72 3.51
CA VAL A 152 11.26 -3.65 4.25
C VAL A 152 12.71 -3.55 3.74
N ILE A 153 13.67 -3.56 4.66
CA ILE A 153 15.09 -3.48 4.32
C ILE A 153 15.55 -4.71 3.53
N ALA A 154 16.43 -4.51 2.55
CA ALA A 154 16.97 -5.58 1.71
C ALA A 154 17.58 -6.77 2.50
N PRO A 155 18.31 -6.57 3.63
CA PRO A 155 18.81 -7.68 4.44
C PRO A 155 17.70 -8.60 4.98
N LEU A 156 16.57 -8.07 5.46
CA LEU A 156 15.45 -8.88 5.94
C LEU A 156 14.73 -9.58 4.77
N LEU A 157 14.53 -8.87 3.65
CA LEU A 157 13.93 -9.46 2.44
C LEU A 157 14.73 -10.65 1.93
N SER A 158 16.06 -10.53 1.87
CA SER A 158 16.92 -11.62 1.39
C SER A 158 16.89 -12.88 2.27
N ARG A 159 16.39 -12.78 3.52
CA ARG A 159 16.28 -13.87 4.50
C ARG A 159 14.84 -14.33 4.72
N SER A 160 13.90 -13.79 3.95
CA SER A 160 12.48 -14.05 4.10
C SER A 160 11.83 -14.41 2.76
N VAL A 161 10.81 -15.27 2.79
CA VAL A 161 9.96 -15.54 1.63
C VAL A 161 8.82 -14.52 1.61
N VAL A 162 8.68 -13.77 0.51
CA VAL A 162 7.55 -12.87 0.31
C VAL A 162 6.37 -13.66 -0.25
N ILE A 163 5.24 -13.59 0.43
CA ILE A 163 4.01 -14.29 0.04
C ILE A 163 2.90 -13.26 -0.15
N THR A 164 2.41 -13.16 -1.38
CA THR A 164 1.35 -12.23 -1.75
C THR A 164 -0.03 -12.86 -1.55
N LEU A 165 -0.82 -12.32 -0.62
CA LEU A 165 -2.20 -12.70 -0.39
C LEU A 165 -3.13 -11.93 -1.32
N GLN A 166 -4.15 -12.61 -1.83
CA GLN A 166 -5.16 -12.00 -2.70
C GLN A 166 -6.38 -11.55 -1.89
N PRO A 167 -7.11 -10.49 -2.33
CA PRO A 167 -8.47 -10.23 -1.84
C PRO A 167 -9.34 -11.48 -1.95
N LEU A 168 -10.28 -11.67 -1.02
CA LEU A 168 -11.26 -12.74 -1.12
C LEU A 168 -12.22 -12.46 -2.27
N THR A 169 -12.64 -13.51 -2.99
CA THR A 169 -13.68 -13.36 -4.01
C THR A 169 -15.07 -13.22 -3.37
N GLU A 170 -16.06 -12.73 -4.11
CA GLU A 170 -17.44 -12.69 -3.59
C GLU A 170 -17.92 -14.09 -3.13
N PRO A 171 -17.73 -15.18 -3.91
CA PRO A 171 -18.08 -16.53 -3.45
C PRO A 171 -17.37 -16.97 -2.16
N ASP A 172 -16.09 -16.61 -1.99
CA ASP A 172 -15.34 -16.89 -0.76
C ASP A 172 -15.99 -16.21 0.46
N LEU A 173 -16.39 -14.95 0.30
CA LEU A 173 -17.05 -14.17 1.34
C LEU A 173 -18.44 -14.72 1.66
N GLU A 174 -19.21 -15.16 0.66
CA GLU A 174 -20.51 -15.80 0.89
C GLU A 174 -20.38 -17.07 1.75
N VAL A 175 -19.38 -17.91 1.47
CA VAL A 175 -19.07 -19.09 2.29
C VAL A 175 -18.72 -18.69 3.72
N LEU A 176 -17.89 -17.66 3.90
CA LEU A 176 -17.52 -17.15 5.21
C LEU A 176 -18.73 -16.64 6.00
N ILE A 177 -19.62 -15.87 5.35
CA ILE A 177 -20.81 -15.28 5.96
C ILE A 177 -21.75 -16.39 6.44
N ARG A 178 -22.07 -17.36 5.57
CA ARG A 178 -22.94 -18.49 5.92
C ARG A 178 -22.35 -19.34 7.04
N ARG A 179 -21.03 -19.54 7.02
CA ARG A 179 -20.33 -20.21 8.12
C ARG A 179 -20.45 -19.41 9.41
N ALA A 180 -20.28 -18.09 9.39
CA ALA A 180 -20.39 -17.27 10.59
C ALA A 180 -21.81 -17.23 11.19
N VAL A 181 -22.85 -17.41 10.38
CA VAL A 181 -24.23 -17.52 10.85
C VAL A 181 -24.46 -18.85 11.58
N SER A 182 -24.00 -19.95 11.01
CA SER A 182 -24.25 -21.31 11.52
C SER A 182 -23.28 -21.79 12.60
N ASP A 183 -22.01 -21.37 12.55
CA ASP A 183 -20.98 -21.85 13.47
C ASP A 183 -21.31 -21.44 14.92
N PRO A 184 -21.21 -22.35 15.91
CA PRO A 184 -21.44 -22.04 17.32
C PRO A 184 -20.57 -20.90 17.88
N ARG A 185 -19.38 -20.67 17.30
CA ARG A 185 -18.50 -19.54 17.64
C ARG A 185 -19.03 -18.21 17.09
N GLY A 186 -19.81 -18.29 16.03
CA GLY A 186 -20.40 -17.17 15.33
C GLY A 186 -21.76 -16.80 15.93
N LEU A 187 -22.80 -16.83 15.11
CA LEU A 187 -24.16 -16.56 15.55
C LEU A 187 -24.87 -17.83 16.05
N GLY A 188 -24.36 -19.02 15.73
CA GLY A 188 -24.84 -20.30 16.26
C GLY A 188 -26.31 -20.55 15.97
N ASP A 189 -26.73 -20.27 14.73
CA ASP A 189 -28.12 -20.39 14.25
C ASP A 189 -29.15 -19.57 15.04
N ARG A 190 -28.72 -18.58 15.84
CA ARG A 190 -29.63 -17.66 16.55
C ARG A 190 -30.32 -16.68 15.60
N VAL A 191 -29.82 -16.54 14.39
CA VAL A 191 -30.45 -15.79 13.29
C VAL A 191 -30.30 -16.59 12.00
N THR A 192 -31.19 -16.39 11.05
CA THR A 192 -31.01 -16.81 9.66
C THR A 192 -30.65 -15.60 8.80
N ILE A 193 -30.18 -15.82 7.57
CA ILE A 193 -29.85 -14.74 6.63
C ILE A 193 -30.41 -15.09 5.26
N SER A 194 -31.04 -14.14 4.57
CA SER A 194 -31.52 -14.34 3.21
C SER A 194 -30.38 -14.36 2.20
N ASP A 195 -30.60 -15.00 1.05
CA ASP A 195 -29.57 -15.10 0.01
C ASP A 195 -29.23 -13.72 -0.57
N GLU A 196 -30.22 -12.81 -0.69
CA GLU A 196 -29.95 -11.43 -1.11
C GLU A 196 -29.05 -10.70 -0.10
N ALA A 197 -29.27 -10.88 1.20
CA ALA A 197 -28.46 -10.29 2.25
C ALA A 197 -27.01 -10.82 2.25
N VAL A 198 -26.82 -12.12 1.99
CA VAL A 198 -25.48 -12.73 1.85
C VAL A 198 -24.72 -12.12 0.68
N VAL A 199 -25.34 -12.05 -0.49
CA VAL A 199 -24.72 -11.50 -1.71
C VAL A 199 -24.40 -10.02 -1.53
N ALA A 200 -25.34 -9.24 -0.98
CA ALA A 200 -25.12 -7.82 -0.71
C ALA A 200 -23.94 -7.60 0.23
N LEU A 201 -23.88 -8.37 1.33
CA LEU A 201 -22.80 -8.29 2.32
C LEU A 201 -21.44 -8.72 1.75
N ALA A 202 -21.39 -9.74 0.89
CA ALA A 202 -20.17 -10.14 0.20
C ALA A 202 -19.66 -9.02 -0.73
N ARG A 203 -20.53 -8.47 -1.58
CA ARG A 203 -20.19 -7.40 -2.53
C ARG A 203 -19.64 -6.15 -1.85
N MET A 204 -20.29 -5.67 -0.79
CA MET A 204 -19.87 -4.46 -0.07
C MET A 204 -18.59 -4.62 0.76
N SER A 205 -18.11 -5.85 0.92
CA SER A 205 -16.92 -6.15 1.70
C SER A 205 -15.64 -6.09 0.88
N ILE A 206 -15.73 -6.00 -0.47
CA ILE A 206 -14.61 -5.75 -1.40
C ILE A 206 -13.41 -6.66 -1.11
N GLY A 207 -13.68 -7.93 -0.81
CA GLY A 207 -12.64 -8.93 -0.51
C GLY A 207 -12.06 -8.91 0.91
N ASP A 208 -12.58 -8.09 1.83
CA ASP A 208 -12.18 -8.03 3.24
C ASP A 208 -13.10 -8.87 4.15
N ALA A 209 -12.58 -9.97 4.70
CA ALA A 209 -13.31 -10.83 5.63
C ALA A 209 -13.67 -10.15 6.96
N ARG A 210 -12.80 -9.29 7.50
CA ARG A 210 -13.02 -8.60 8.77
C ARG A 210 -14.19 -7.64 8.65
N ARG A 211 -14.26 -6.91 7.53
CA ARG A 211 -15.36 -6.02 7.18
C ARG A 211 -16.67 -6.78 7.07
N ALA A 212 -16.70 -7.89 6.32
CA ALA A 212 -17.88 -8.75 6.19
C ALA A 212 -18.41 -9.22 7.55
N LEU A 213 -17.52 -9.73 8.41
CA LEU A 213 -17.90 -10.25 9.72
C LEU A 213 -18.34 -9.13 10.68
N THR A 214 -17.74 -7.94 10.59
CA THR A 214 -18.15 -6.82 11.45
C THR A 214 -19.52 -6.26 11.04
N ALA A 215 -19.78 -6.16 9.74
CA ALA A 215 -21.09 -5.76 9.23
C ALA A 215 -22.17 -6.81 9.55
N LEU A 216 -21.86 -8.10 9.45
CA LEU A 216 -22.76 -9.18 9.89
C LEU A 216 -23.09 -9.07 11.37
N GLU A 217 -22.08 -8.87 12.22
CA GLU A 217 -22.26 -8.70 13.66
C GLU A 217 -23.18 -7.51 13.97
N ALA A 218 -22.92 -6.36 13.35
CA ALA A 218 -23.74 -5.16 13.51
C ALA A 218 -25.18 -5.37 13.03
N ALA A 219 -25.39 -6.04 11.89
CA ALA A 219 -26.73 -6.34 11.36
C ALA A 219 -27.51 -7.30 12.26
N SER A 220 -26.84 -8.26 12.88
CA SER A 220 -27.46 -9.23 13.79
C SER A 220 -27.82 -8.64 15.16
N ALA A 221 -27.12 -7.59 15.60
CA ALA A 221 -27.22 -7.08 16.96
C ALA A 221 -28.65 -6.71 17.41
N PRO A 222 -29.51 -6.08 16.58
CA PRO A 222 -30.89 -5.75 16.96
C PRO A 222 -31.81 -6.98 17.08
N LEU A 223 -31.50 -8.08 16.38
CA LEU A 223 -32.35 -9.29 16.34
C LEU A 223 -32.06 -10.27 17.48
N LEU A 224 -30.82 -10.28 18.00
CA LEU A 224 -30.41 -11.23 19.03
C LEU A 224 -31.20 -11.12 20.35
N PRO A 225 -31.55 -9.92 20.88
CA PRO A 225 -32.38 -9.79 22.08
C PRO A 225 -33.84 -10.22 21.87
N GLY A 226 -34.33 -10.22 20.62
CA GLY A 226 -35.71 -10.55 20.26
C GLY A 226 -36.01 -12.05 20.12
N GLY A 227 -35.04 -12.93 20.40
CA GLY A 227 -35.18 -14.37 20.20
C GLY A 227 -34.79 -14.86 18.81
N GLY A 228 -34.13 -14.01 18.01
CA GLY A 228 -33.69 -14.31 16.65
C GLY A 228 -34.52 -13.62 15.57
N GLY A 229 -34.29 -14.00 14.32
CA GLY A 229 -34.97 -13.42 13.15
C GLY A 229 -34.23 -13.72 11.85
N VAL A 230 -34.81 -13.28 10.73
CA VAL A 230 -34.17 -13.34 9.42
C VAL A 230 -33.45 -12.02 9.19
N LEU A 231 -32.16 -12.08 8.88
CA LEU A 231 -31.38 -10.95 8.38
C LEU A 231 -31.72 -10.74 6.91
N GLU A 232 -32.45 -9.68 6.64
CA GLU A 232 -32.81 -9.22 5.30
C GLU A 232 -31.88 -8.11 4.82
N LEU A 233 -31.98 -7.78 3.54
CA LEU A 233 -31.17 -6.74 2.90
C LEU A 233 -31.19 -5.40 3.67
N GLU A 234 -32.38 -4.99 4.14
CA GLU A 234 -32.56 -3.75 4.91
C GLU A 234 -31.73 -3.74 6.21
N ASN A 235 -31.58 -4.89 6.88
CA ASN A 235 -30.75 -5.00 8.08
C ASN A 235 -29.27 -4.79 7.76
N ILE A 236 -28.83 -5.29 6.61
CA ILE A 236 -27.46 -5.09 6.12
C ILE A 236 -27.24 -3.62 5.78
N GLU A 237 -28.17 -2.96 5.07
CA GLU A 237 -28.05 -1.54 4.72
C GLU A 237 -27.97 -0.63 5.95
N GLN A 238 -28.81 -0.87 6.97
CA GLN A 238 -28.76 -0.13 8.24
C GLN A 238 -27.46 -0.38 9.00
N ALA A 239 -27.00 -1.62 9.06
CA ALA A 239 -25.74 -1.97 9.70
C ALA A 239 -24.55 -1.31 9.04
N VAL A 240 -24.53 -1.25 7.70
CA VAL A 240 -23.47 -0.59 6.93
C VAL A 240 -23.46 0.90 7.19
N GLN A 241 -24.61 1.57 7.34
CA GLN A 241 -24.62 2.99 7.72
C GLN A 241 -23.98 3.22 9.10
N HIS A 242 -24.27 2.35 10.07
CA HIS A 242 -23.67 2.43 11.41
C HIS A 242 -22.19 2.00 11.45
N VAL A 243 -21.82 0.99 10.69
CA VAL A 243 -20.45 0.51 10.57
C VAL A 243 -19.63 1.50 9.78
N ALA A 244 -20.15 2.11 8.71
CA ALA A 244 -19.51 3.21 7.98
C ALA A 244 -19.26 4.41 8.89
N LEU A 245 -20.15 4.77 9.82
CA LEU A 245 -19.88 5.82 10.81
C LEU A 245 -18.80 5.44 11.85
N ARG A 246 -18.53 4.15 12.08
CA ARG A 246 -17.44 3.64 12.94
C ARG A 246 -16.13 3.36 12.18
N TYR A 247 -16.23 2.95 10.92
CA TYR A 247 -15.17 2.66 9.95
C TYR A 247 -14.85 3.86 9.06
N ASP A 248 -15.53 5.01 9.25
CA ASP A 248 -15.12 6.32 8.73
C ASP A 248 -13.80 6.79 9.32
N LYS A 249 -13.18 5.93 10.14
CA LYS A 249 -11.78 6.03 10.51
C LYS A 249 -10.82 5.30 9.55
N ASP A 250 -11.23 4.31 8.73
CA ASP A 250 -10.31 3.44 7.95
C ASP A 250 -10.83 2.75 6.63
N GLY A 251 -11.87 3.25 5.94
CA GLY A 251 -11.85 3.38 4.46
C GLY A 251 -12.16 2.23 3.45
N ASP A 252 -13.41 2.17 2.93
CA ASP A 252 -13.61 1.78 1.50
C ASP A 252 -14.48 2.76 0.67
N GLN A 253 -15.49 3.46 1.22
CA GLN A 253 -16.09 4.60 0.48
C GLN A 253 -15.05 5.69 0.23
N HIS A 254 -14.03 5.76 1.09
CA HIS A 254 -12.82 6.54 0.91
C HIS A 254 -12.28 6.44 -0.52
N TYR A 255 -12.06 5.22 -1.05
CA TYR A 255 -11.44 5.03 -2.36
C TYR A 255 -12.33 5.51 -3.51
N ASP A 256 -13.63 5.28 -3.43
CA ASP A 256 -14.57 5.72 -4.46
C ASP A 256 -14.72 7.24 -4.46
N VAL A 257 -14.79 7.87 -3.28
CA VAL A 257 -14.93 9.31 -3.16
C VAL A 257 -13.64 10.03 -3.55
N ILE A 258 -12.45 9.56 -3.13
CA ILE A 258 -11.19 10.15 -3.58
C ILE A 258 -10.96 9.91 -5.08
N SER A 259 -11.36 8.75 -5.59
CA SER A 259 -11.34 8.44 -7.02
C SER A 259 -12.22 9.39 -7.81
N ALA A 260 -13.45 9.65 -7.33
CA ALA A 260 -14.37 10.60 -7.92
C ALA A 260 -13.82 12.03 -7.85
N PHE A 261 -13.30 12.44 -6.70
CA PHE A 261 -12.62 13.73 -6.53
C PHE A 261 -11.51 13.95 -7.56
N ILE A 262 -10.59 13.00 -7.68
CA ILE A 262 -9.47 13.08 -8.63
C ILE A 262 -9.96 13.08 -10.08
N LYS A 263 -10.96 12.26 -10.41
CA LYS A 263 -11.57 12.24 -11.74
C LYS A 263 -12.30 13.54 -12.07
N SER A 264 -12.95 14.19 -11.11
CA SER A 264 -13.60 15.49 -11.29
C SER A 264 -12.57 16.59 -11.55
N VAL A 265 -11.49 16.64 -10.76
CA VAL A 265 -10.40 17.60 -11.00
C VAL A 265 -9.75 17.37 -12.37
N ARG A 266 -9.45 16.10 -12.72
CA ARG A 266 -8.93 15.72 -14.05
C ARG A 266 -9.90 16.08 -15.18
N GLY A 267 -11.18 15.86 -14.96
CA GLY A 267 -12.29 16.23 -15.86
C GLY A 267 -12.55 17.73 -15.93
N SER A 268 -11.83 18.54 -15.16
CA SER A 268 -11.99 20.00 -15.07
C SER A 268 -13.39 20.45 -14.63
N ASP A 269 -14.05 19.62 -13.82
CA ASP A 269 -15.34 19.93 -13.19
C ASP A 269 -15.10 20.42 -11.76
N VAL A 270 -15.12 21.74 -11.59
CA VAL A 270 -14.87 22.42 -10.30
C VAL A 270 -15.95 22.08 -9.29
N ASP A 271 -17.21 22.05 -9.72
CA ASP A 271 -18.36 21.85 -8.83
C ASP A 271 -18.36 20.42 -8.29
N ALA A 272 -18.16 19.42 -9.16
CA ALA A 272 -18.04 18.04 -8.74
C ALA A 272 -16.80 17.82 -7.85
N ALA A 273 -15.67 18.44 -8.17
CA ALA A 273 -14.47 18.34 -7.34
C ALA A 273 -14.69 18.92 -5.93
N LEU A 274 -15.32 20.09 -5.82
CA LEU A 274 -15.68 20.68 -4.52
C LEU A 274 -16.69 19.83 -3.76
N HIS A 275 -17.68 19.25 -4.45
CA HIS A 275 -18.64 18.35 -3.84
C HIS A 275 -17.97 17.12 -3.22
N TYR A 276 -17.10 16.44 -3.97
CA TYR A 276 -16.38 15.27 -3.45
C TYR A 276 -15.35 15.63 -2.39
N LEU A 277 -14.72 16.81 -2.48
CA LEU A 277 -13.88 17.35 -1.39
C LEU A 277 -14.68 17.52 -0.11
N ALA A 278 -15.82 18.21 -0.17
CA ALA A 278 -16.68 18.41 0.99
C ALA A 278 -17.16 17.07 1.57
N ARG A 279 -17.55 16.12 0.71
CA ARG A 279 -17.92 14.77 1.15
C ARG A 279 -16.80 14.05 1.90
N MET A 280 -15.55 14.15 1.44
CA MET A 280 -14.41 13.57 2.15
C MET A 280 -14.21 14.24 3.52
N LEU A 281 -14.24 15.57 3.58
CA LEU A 281 -14.00 16.30 4.82
C LEU A 281 -15.11 16.07 5.86
N GLU A 282 -16.37 16.03 5.44
CA GLU A 282 -17.52 15.70 6.32
C GLU A 282 -17.47 14.24 6.80
N ALA A 283 -16.94 13.33 5.99
CA ALA A 283 -16.68 11.94 6.36
C ALA A 283 -15.44 11.76 7.27
N GLY A 284 -14.77 12.85 7.65
CA GLY A 284 -13.62 12.80 8.57
C GLY A 284 -12.30 12.38 7.93
N GLU A 285 -12.19 12.49 6.60
CA GLU A 285 -10.96 12.21 5.86
C GLU A 285 -9.78 13.05 6.39
N ASP A 286 -8.57 12.46 6.48
CA ASP A 286 -7.39 13.23 6.87
C ASP A 286 -7.13 14.32 5.80
N PRO A 287 -7.20 15.62 6.15
CA PRO A 287 -6.96 16.70 5.19
C PRO A 287 -5.58 16.62 4.52
N ARG A 288 -4.60 16.03 5.22
CA ARG A 288 -3.25 15.80 4.68
C ARG A 288 -3.24 14.72 3.62
N PHE A 289 -4.14 13.74 3.69
CA PHE A 289 -4.32 12.75 2.63
C PHE A 289 -4.83 13.41 1.35
N VAL A 290 -5.85 14.26 1.44
CA VAL A 290 -6.37 15.01 0.29
C VAL A 290 -5.28 15.89 -0.33
N ALA A 291 -4.49 16.59 0.49
CA ALA A 291 -3.38 17.41 0.03
C ALA A 291 -2.31 16.58 -0.72
N ARG A 292 -1.98 15.37 -0.24
CA ARG A 292 -1.07 14.45 -0.95
C ARG A 292 -1.60 14.07 -2.32
N ARG A 293 -2.90 13.77 -2.43
CA ARG A 293 -3.54 13.41 -3.69
C ARG A 293 -3.56 14.57 -4.70
N LEU A 294 -3.75 15.80 -4.23
CA LEU A 294 -3.61 17.02 -5.07
C LEU A 294 -2.18 17.21 -5.58
N MET A 295 -1.15 16.97 -4.76
CA MET A 295 0.25 17.07 -5.20
C MET A 295 0.58 16.05 -6.31
N ILE A 296 0.09 14.82 -6.17
CA ILE A 296 0.24 13.77 -7.21
C ILE A 296 -0.47 14.21 -8.48
N LEU A 297 -1.75 14.59 -8.39
CA LEU A 297 -2.55 15.06 -9.53
C LEU A 297 -1.89 16.24 -10.24
N ALA A 298 -1.29 17.18 -9.51
CA ALA A 298 -0.62 18.35 -10.09
C ALA A 298 0.51 17.96 -11.05
N SER A 299 1.20 16.84 -10.79
CA SER A 299 2.24 16.33 -11.69
C SER A 299 1.70 15.31 -12.70
N GLU A 300 0.67 14.54 -12.33
CA GLU A 300 0.11 13.44 -13.13
C GLU A 300 -0.80 13.94 -14.27
N ASP A 301 -1.70 14.87 -13.96
CA ASP A 301 -2.80 15.28 -14.83
C ASP A 301 -2.66 16.72 -15.36
N ILE A 302 -1.72 17.51 -14.82
CA ILE A 302 -1.48 18.91 -15.19
C ILE A 302 -0.04 19.08 -15.68
N GLY A 303 0.94 18.61 -14.90
CA GLY A 303 2.34 18.49 -15.32
C GLY A 303 2.95 19.84 -15.74
N MET A 304 3.54 19.88 -16.94
CA MET A 304 4.18 21.09 -17.47
C MET A 304 3.18 22.06 -18.10
N ALA A 305 1.88 21.71 -18.19
CA ALA A 305 0.87 22.60 -18.74
C ALA A 305 0.59 23.77 -17.80
N ASP A 306 0.69 23.52 -16.49
CA ASP A 306 0.75 24.56 -15.45
C ASP A 306 1.52 24.05 -14.22
N SER A 307 2.82 24.29 -14.19
CA SER A 307 3.68 23.87 -13.08
C SER A 307 3.40 24.60 -11.76
N SER A 308 2.65 25.71 -11.79
CA SER A 308 2.31 26.46 -10.57
C SER A 308 1.29 25.71 -9.69
N VAL A 309 0.55 24.76 -10.26
CA VAL A 309 -0.40 23.94 -9.50
C VAL A 309 0.33 23.05 -8.49
N LEU A 310 1.50 22.50 -8.84
CA LEU A 310 2.29 21.71 -7.89
C LEU A 310 2.74 22.59 -6.71
N GLN A 311 3.20 23.81 -6.99
CA GLN A 311 3.59 24.77 -5.95
C GLN A 311 2.39 25.11 -5.04
N THR A 312 1.22 25.34 -5.64
CA THR A 312 -0.03 25.59 -4.92
C THR A 312 -0.40 24.40 -4.02
N ALA A 313 -0.32 23.18 -4.55
CA ALA A 313 -0.63 21.96 -3.80
C ALA A 313 0.35 21.72 -2.63
N VAL A 314 1.64 21.99 -2.83
CA VAL A 314 2.67 21.90 -1.77
C VAL A 314 2.45 22.96 -0.69
N ALA A 315 2.15 24.20 -1.09
CA ALA A 315 1.81 25.28 -0.16
C ALA A 315 0.55 24.94 0.64
N ALA A 316 -0.48 24.41 -0.02
CA ALA A 316 -1.71 23.95 0.63
C ALA A 316 -1.43 22.80 1.61
N ALA A 317 -0.62 21.80 1.23
CA ALA A 317 -0.25 20.69 2.12
C ALA A 317 0.46 21.18 3.39
N THR A 318 1.38 22.13 3.24
CA THR A 318 2.09 22.75 4.35
C THR A 318 1.12 23.54 5.24
N ALA A 319 0.27 24.36 4.65
CA ALA A 319 -0.70 25.16 5.38
C ALA A 319 -1.74 24.29 6.12
N VAL A 320 -2.22 23.22 5.49
CA VAL A 320 -3.12 22.23 6.12
C VAL A 320 -2.49 21.60 7.35
N ALA A 321 -1.19 21.26 7.30
CA ALA A 321 -0.48 20.71 8.45
C ALA A 321 -0.31 21.70 9.61
N LEU A 322 -0.34 23.01 9.33
CA LEU A 322 -0.15 24.08 10.32
C LEU A 322 -1.46 24.65 10.88
N VAL A 323 -2.52 24.72 10.07
CA VAL A 323 -3.77 25.43 10.41
C VAL A 323 -4.80 24.51 11.06
N GLY A 324 -4.94 23.27 10.60
CA GLY A 324 -5.97 22.34 11.07
C GLY A 324 -7.40 22.69 10.60
N MET A 325 -8.37 21.83 10.95
CA MET A 325 -9.80 22.00 10.60
C MET A 325 -10.52 22.87 11.64
N PRO A 326 -11.55 23.66 11.24
CA PRO A 326 -12.21 23.67 9.92
C PRO A 326 -11.53 24.53 8.85
N GLU A 327 -10.66 25.48 9.18
CA GLU A 327 -10.10 26.46 8.22
C GLU A 327 -9.28 25.83 7.08
N ALA A 328 -8.63 24.68 7.34
CA ALA A 328 -7.93 23.91 6.31
C ALA A 328 -8.81 23.51 5.11
N GLN A 329 -10.14 23.42 5.28
CA GLN A 329 -11.06 23.13 4.17
C GLN A 329 -11.02 24.21 3.08
N ILE A 330 -10.84 25.48 3.46
CA ILE A 330 -10.79 26.61 2.52
C ILE A 330 -9.49 26.55 1.72
N ILE A 331 -8.40 26.15 2.38
CA ILE A 331 -7.07 26.00 1.78
C ILE A 331 -7.09 24.85 0.75
N LEU A 332 -7.70 23.72 1.10
CA LEU A 332 -7.88 22.59 0.19
C LEU A 332 -8.80 22.95 -0.98
N ALA A 333 -9.90 23.67 -0.72
CA ALA A 333 -10.81 24.13 -1.77
C ALA A 333 -10.09 25.05 -2.77
N HIS A 334 -9.26 25.98 -2.29
CA HIS A 334 -8.46 26.85 -3.15
C HIS A 334 -7.54 26.05 -4.08
N ALA A 335 -6.74 25.13 -3.52
CA ALA A 335 -5.87 24.28 -4.34
C ALA A 335 -6.64 23.40 -5.33
N THR A 336 -7.80 22.88 -4.91
CA THR A 336 -8.69 22.07 -5.76
C THR A 336 -9.22 22.87 -6.94
N ILE A 337 -9.71 24.09 -6.72
CA ILE A 337 -10.24 24.97 -7.76
C ILE A 337 -9.13 25.32 -8.76
N HIS A 338 -7.94 25.66 -8.27
CA HIS A 338 -6.79 25.94 -9.13
C HIS A 338 -6.45 24.73 -10.01
N ALA A 339 -6.33 23.53 -9.43
CA ALA A 339 -6.04 22.32 -10.17
C ALA A 339 -7.14 21.94 -11.18
N ALA A 340 -8.42 22.12 -10.80
CA ALA A 340 -9.55 21.81 -11.67
C ALA A 340 -9.61 22.73 -12.89
N LEU A 341 -9.31 24.03 -12.73
CA LEU A 341 -9.30 25.01 -13.82
C LEU A 341 -8.03 24.98 -14.67
N ALA A 342 -6.92 24.42 -14.15
CA ALA A 342 -5.65 24.38 -14.86
C ALA A 342 -5.72 23.55 -16.16
N PRO A 343 -4.94 23.92 -17.20
CA PRO A 343 -4.81 23.11 -18.41
C PRO A 343 -4.25 21.72 -18.07
N LYS A 344 -4.82 20.67 -18.68
CA LYS A 344 -4.46 19.28 -18.36
C LYS A 344 -3.41 18.73 -19.30
N SER A 345 -2.41 18.04 -18.76
CA SER A 345 -1.43 17.27 -19.51
C SER A 345 -0.88 16.12 -18.68
N ASN A 346 -0.86 14.92 -19.27
CA ASN A 346 -0.21 13.74 -18.71
C ASN A 346 1.14 13.43 -19.38
N ALA A 347 1.70 14.36 -20.17
CA ALA A 347 2.92 14.15 -20.94
C ALA A 347 4.13 13.77 -20.07
N VAL A 348 4.21 14.30 -18.85
CA VAL A 348 5.25 13.97 -17.87
C VAL A 348 5.18 12.48 -17.48
N VAL A 349 3.99 11.97 -17.16
CA VAL A 349 3.76 10.58 -16.75
C VAL A 349 4.03 9.62 -17.90
N LEU A 350 3.55 9.95 -19.10
CA LEU A 350 3.81 9.16 -20.29
C LEU A 350 5.32 9.12 -20.61
N GLY A 351 6.03 10.23 -20.45
CA GLY A 351 7.47 10.30 -20.69
C GLY A 351 8.27 9.43 -19.72
N ILE A 352 8.06 9.56 -18.42
CA ILE A 352 8.78 8.71 -17.43
C ILE A 352 8.36 7.24 -17.53
N GLY A 353 7.10 6.96 -17.83
CA GLY A 353 6.59 5.60 -18.04
C GLY A 353 7.22 4.92 -19.25
N ALA A 354 7.36 5.63 -20.37
CA ALA A 354 8.03 5.12 -21.56
C ALA A 354 9.51 4.82 -21.31
N ALA A 355 10.24 5.74 -20.68
CA ALA A 355 11.65 5.54 -20.33
C ALA A 355 11.83 4.37 -19.35
N THR A 356 10.99 4.26 -18.33
CA THR A 356 11.00 3.13 -17.39
C THR A 356 10.72 1.82 -18.10
N GLY A 357 9.78 1.80 -19.05
CA GLY A 357 9.46 0.62 -19.84
C GLY A 357 10.64 0.13 -20.69
N ASP A 358 11.42 1.03 -21.29
CA ASP A 358 12.63 0.67 -22.02
C ASP A 358 13.69 0.05 -21.09
N VAL A 359 13.91 0.66 -19.91
CA VAL A 359 14.82 0.12 -18.90
C VAL A 359 14.41 -1.29 -18.46
N GLN A 360 13.13 -1.50 -18.19
CA GLN A 360 12.60 -2.81 -17.77
C GLN A 360 12.70 -3.88 -18.86
N ARG A 361 12.61 -3.49 -20.14
CA ARG A 361 12.81 -4.40 -21.29
C ARG A 361 14.29 -4.64 -21.63
N GLY A 362 15.22 -4.03 -20.90
CA GLY A 362 16.65 -4.13 -21.18
C GLY A 362 17.14 -3.26 -22.33
N VAL A 363 16.30 -2.34 -22.84
CA VAL A 363 16.68 -1.34 -23.86
C VAL A 363 17.34 -0.15 -23.14
N VAL A 364 18.53 -0.38 -22.61
CA VAL A 364 19.28 0.63 -21.81
C VAL A 364 20.47 1.21 -22.55
N GLY A 365 21.26 0.37 -23.24
CA GLY A 365 22.53 0.77 -23.84
C GLY A 365 23.60 1.09 -22.80
N SER A 366 24.81 1.43 -23.26
CA SER A 366 25.86 1.93 -22.37
C SER A 366 25.85 3.45 -22.36
N VAL A 367 26.09 4.07 -21.20
CA VAL A 367 26.28 5.53 -21.11
C VAL A 367 27.41 5.95 -22.08
N PRO A 368 27.18 6.94 -22.96
CA PRO A 368 28.20 7.43 -23.88
C PRO A 368 29.50 7.84 -23.15
N PRO A 369 30.71 7.51 -23.66
CA PRO A 369 31.97 7.74 -22.95
C PRO A 369 32.19 9.19 -22.48
N TRP A 370 31.76 10.18 -23.26
CA TRP A 370 31.87 11.59 -22.92
C TRP A 370 30.93 12.05 -21.79
N LEU A 371 29.92 11.26 -21.41
CA LEU A 371 29.05 11.56 -20.27
C LEU A 371 29.44 10.78 -19.00
N ARG A 372 30.40 9.86 -19.08
CA ARG A 372 30.85 9.06 -17.94
C ARG A 372 31.68 9.91 -16.99
N ASP A 373 31.65 9.55 -15.72
CA ASP A 373 32.46 10.20 -14.70
C ASP A 373 33.96 10.14 -15.06
N ALA A 374 34.62 11.29 -14.95
CA ALA A 374 36.02 11.49 -15.28
C ALA A 374 36.89 11.76 -14.03
N HIS A 375 36.31 11.81 -12.83
CA HIS A 375 36.99 12.28 -11.61
C HIS A 375 37.79 11.19 -10.86
N TYR A 376 37.83 9.95 -11.36
CA TYR A 376 38.54 8.85 -10.70
C TYR A 376 39.88 8.50 -11.39
N PRO A 377 40.87 7.98 -10.65
CA PRO A 377 42.15 7.58 -11.22
C PRO A 377 41.99 6.53 -12.33
N GLY A 378 42.47 6.84 -13.54
CA GLY A 378 42.37 5.96 -14.71
C GLY A 378 41.24 6.29 -15.69
N ALA A 379 40.35 7.22 -15.38
CA ALA A 379 39.25 7.62 -16.26
C ALA A 379 39.73 8.16 -17.63
N ALA A 380 40.85 8.90 -17.64
CA ALA A 380 41.48 9.37 -18.88
C ALA A 380 42.00 8.19 -19.74
N ALA A 381 42.59 7.14 -19.15
CA ALA A 381 43.03 5.98 -19.92
C ALA A 381 41.85 5.20 -20.55
N LEU A 382 40.64 5.32 -19.98
CA LEU A 382 39.40 4.72 -20.45
C LEU A 382 38.57 5.65 -21.37
N GLY A 383 39.12 6.83 -21.73
CA GLY A 383 38.47 7.80 -22.61
C GLY A 383 37.21 8.44 -22.02
N HIS A 384 37.03 8.42 -20.70
CA HIS A 384 35.84 8.99 -20.06
C HIS A 384 35.94 10.51 -19.95
N GLY A 385 34.85 11.20 -20.30
CA GLY A 385 34.69 12.65 -20.15
C GLY A 385 35.65 13.55 -20.97
N GLN A 386 36.59 12.99 -21.74
CA GLN A 386 37.59 13.78 -22.48
C GLN A 386 36.99 14.65 -23.60
N THR A 387 35.88 14.22 -24.20
CA THR A 387 35.20 14.93 -25.29
C THR A 387 33.85 15.50 -24.84
N TYR A 388 33.61 15.60 -23.53
CA TYR A 388 32.43 16.27 -23.01
C TYR A 388 32.43 17.74 -23.41
N ILE A 389 31.34 18.22 -24.00
CA ILE A 389 31.18 19.63 -24.35
C ILE A 389 30.36 20.27 -23.25
N TYR A 390 31.01 21.12 -22.43
CA TYR A 390 30.36 21.80 -21.33
C TYR A 390 29.43 22.90 -21.86
N PRO A 391 28.09 22.79 -21.72
CA PRO A 391 27.18 23.69 -22.42
C PRO A 391 27.32 25.17 -22.03
N HIS A 392 27.76 25.47 -20.81
CA HIS A 392 27.93 26.85 -20.33
C HIS A 392 29.08 27.61 -21.00
N ASP A 393 30.02 26.91 -21.64
CA ASP A 393 31.10 27.54 -22.42
C ASP A 393 30.64 27.91 -23.84
N LEU A 394 29.46 27.46 -24.26
CA LEU A 394 28.94 27.69 -25.60
C LEU A 394 28.00 28.92 -25.66
N PRO A 395 28.09 29.72 -26.73
CA PRO A 395 27.08 30.73 -27.03
C PRO A 395 25.68 30.09 -27.14
N GLY A 396 24.76 30.49 -26.26
CA GLY A 396 23.40 29.94 -26.23
C GLY A 396 23.18 28.76 -25.29
N GLY A 397 24.22 28.23 -24.66
CA GLY A 397 24.07 27.28 -23.55
C GLY A 397 23.63 25.86 -23.94
N VAL A 398 23.74 25.47 -25.21
CA VAL A 398 23.32 24.16 -25.72
C VAL A 398 24.47 23.54 -26.50
N ALA A 399 24.90 22.35 -26.10
CA ALA A 399 25.93 21.61 -26.81
C ALA A 399 25.35 20.71 -27.90
N GLU A 400 25.95 20.78 -29.07
CA GLU A 400 25.79 19.81 -30.15
C GLU A 400 26.51 18.51 -29.75
N GLN A 401 25.83 17.72 -28.92
CA GLN A 401 26.37 16.48 -28.39
C GLN A 401 25.23 15.47 -28.20
N GLN A 402 25.51 14.20 -28.49
CA GLN A 402 24.60 13.10 -28.20
C GLN A 402 24.55 12.84 -26.69
N TYR A 403 23.35 12.73 -26.14
CA TYR A 403 23.13 12.43 -24.72
C TYR A 403 22.59 11.02 -24.48
N LEU A 404 21.71 10.53 -25.34
CA LEU A 404 21.18 9.17 -25.27
C LEU A 404 22.18 8.15 -25.83
N PRO A 405 22.20 6.90 -25.33
CA PRO A 405 22.92 5.80 -25.96
C PRO A 405 22.44 5.54 -27.40
N ASP A 406 23.29 4.93 -28.23
CA ASP A 406 23.01 4.69 -29.66
C ASP A 406 21.67 4.00 -29.90
N ILE A 407 21.34 3.00 -29.07
CA ILE A 407 20.10 2.23 -29.20
C ILE A 407 18.84 3.03 -28.88
N LEU A 408 18.98 4.23 -28.28
CA LEU A 408 17.89 5.12 -27.85
C LEU A 408 17.90 6.45 -28.62
N LEU A 409 18.70 6.60 -29.69
CA LEU A 409 18.79 7.87 -30.43
C LEU A 409 17.46 8.35 -31.01
N GLU A 410 16.60 7.41 -31.40
CA GLU A 410 15.26 7.68 -31.94
C GLU A 410 14.18 7.76 -30.84
N SER A 411 14.56 7.65 -29.57
CA SER A 411 13.60 7.66 -28.46
C SER A 411 13.20 9.09 -28.09
N HIS A 412 11.90 9.37 -28.19
CA HIS A 412 11.30 10.64 -27.75
C HIS A 412 10.33 10.39 -26.60
N TYR A 413 10.83 10.54 -25.36
CA TYR A 413 10.03 10.31 -24.15
C TYR A 413 9.10 11.47 -23.83
N TYR A 414 9.62 12.69 -23.76
CA TYR A 414 8.77 13.86 -23.49
C TYR A 414 8.12 14.35 -24.77
N ARG A 415 6.79 14.27 -24.82
CA ARG A 415 5.96 14.73 -25.95
C ARG A 415 4.98 15.78 -25.44
N PRO A 416 5.38 17.06 -25.41
CA PRO A 416 4.55 18.13 -24.86
C PRO A 416 3.24 18.26 -25.63
N THR A 417 2.15 18.57 -24.92
CA THR A 417 0.86 18.90 -25.52
C THR A 417 0.84 20.36 -25.99
N THR A 418 -0.28 20.77 -26.59
CA THR A 418 -0.55 22.18 -26.91
C THR A 418 -1.30 22.91 -25.79
N HIS A 419 -1.50 22.28 -24.63
CA HIS A 419 -2.29 22.86 -23.55
C HIS A 419 -1.43 23.74 -22.64
N GLY A 420 -1.96 24.91 -22.27
CA GLY A 420 -1.31 25.79 -21.31
C GLY A 420 0.11 26.18 -21.70
N ALA A 421 1.02 26.15 -20.73
CA ALA A 421 2.43 26.46 -20.93
C ALA A 421 3.16 25.41 -21.79
N GLU A 422 2.64 24.18 -21.95
CA GLU A 422 3.30 23.18 -22.81
C GLU A 422 3.35 23.57 -24.27
N ALA A 423 2.44 24.40 -24.76
CA ALA A 423 2.55 24.95 -26.11
C ALA A 423 3.87 25.72 -26.30
N HIS A 424 4.30 26.48 -25.29
CA HIS A 424 5.59 27.15 -25.30
C HIS A 424 6.74 26.15 -25.14
N TRP A 425 6.61 25.18 -24.22
CA TRP A 425 7.64 24.16 -24.01
C TRP A 425 7.86 23.26 -25.23
N ALA A 426 6.84 23.03 -26.05
CA ALA A 426 6.96 22.33 -27.32
C ALA A 426 7.88 23.09 -28.30
N GLN A 427 7.72 24.40 -28.40
CA GLN A 427 8.58 25.25 -29.23
C GLN A 427 10.02 25.27 -28.71
N VAL A 428 10.18 25.36 -27.38
CA VAL A 428 11.51 25.31 -26.74
C VAL A 428 12.16 23.95 -26.97
N ALA A 429 11.46 22.85 -26.75
CA ALA A 429 11.97 21.50 -26.92
C ALA A 429 12.43 21.25 -28.37
N ALA A 430 11.65 21.67 -29.36
CA ALA A 430 12.02 21.58 -30.77
C ALA A 430 13.28 22.39 -31.10
N ARG A 431 13.39 23.64 -30.61
CA ARG A 431 14.59 24.46 -30.80
C ARG A 431 15.83 23.83 -30.15
N LEU A 432 15.69 23.29 -28.93
CA LEU A 432 16.78 22.61 -28.23
C LEU A 432 17.20 21.33 -28.97
N GLU A 433 16.26 20.62 -29.57
CA GLU A 433 16.55 19.43 -30.37
C GLU A 433 17.33 19.76 -31.65
N GLN A 434 16.90 20.79 -32.39
CA GLN A 434 17.62 21.30 -33.56
C GLN A 434 19.04 21.73 -33.21
N ALA A 435 19.19 22.50 -32.12
CA ALA A 435 20.50 22.95 -31.66
C ALA A 435 21.43 21.78 -31.26
N ARG A 436 20.90 20.73 -30.61
CA ARG A 436 21.67 19.51 -30.27
C ARG A 436 22.09 18.71 -31.51
N ARG A 437 21.38 18.85 -32.63
CA ARG A 437 21.66 18.18 -33.92
C ARG A 437 22.53 19.01 -34.87
N GLY A 438 22.90 20.24 -34.49
CA GLY A 438 23.68 21.12 -35.36
C GLY A 438 22.90 21.67 -36.55
N GLU A 439 21.56 21.63 -36.51
CA GLU A 439 20.71 22.11 -37.60
C GLU A 439 20.64 23.66 -37.59
N PRO A 440 20.71 24.33 -38.75
CA PRO A 440 20.62 25.79 -38.82
C PRO A 440 19.24 26.27 -38.31
N ALA A 441 19.24 27.34 -37.50
CA ALA A 441 18.00 27.97 -37.06
C ALA A 441 17.26 28.56 -38.28
N GLY A 442 16.07 28.02 -38.56
CA GLY A 442 15.19 28.46 -39.65
C GLY A 442 14.46 29.77 -39.40
#